data_AF-A0A3P7VJS1-F1
#
_entry.id   AF-A0A3P7VJS1-F1
#
_cell.length_a   1.000
_cell.length_b   1.000
_cell.length_c   1.000
_cell.angle_alpha   90.00
_cell.angle_beta   90.00
_cell.angle_gamma   90.00
#
_symmetry.space_group_name_H-M   'P 1'
#
loop_
_entity.id
_entity.type
_entity.pdbx_description
1 polymer ?
#
loop_
_entity_poly.entity_id
_entity_poly.type
_entity_poly.pdbx_seq_one_letter_code
_entity_poly.pdbx_strand_id
1 'polypeptide(L)'
;MVEDAMVMVNQLVVQNAFCTKDALKTAGGRLTWLLNLHIMILNVDGAICDALCTCIAGALVDLRLPDAFTDYEEDIPIDINKVKLSETFHHIKVADIPVSSTFIVYKPPNEEVKILCDPVSELFQIAPNTVMIVVGNNSRIHRINQSGICGDEITMQHMVEMAIRRQKVVAESMLKAKEAHLMKGRE
;
A
#
# COMPACT_ATOMS: atom_id res chain seq x y z
N MET A 1 6.06 16.38 0.83
CA MET A 1 5.80 15.29 1.79
C MET A 1 4.37 14.75 1.71
N VAL A 2 3.33 15.48 2.18
CA VAL A 2 1.94 14.96 2.10
C VAL A 2 1.46 14.88 0.65
N GLU A 3 1.78 15.88 -0.16
CA GLU A 3 1.45 15.87 -1.61
C GLU A 3 2.11 14.69 -2.34
N ASP A 4 3.39 14.43 -2.09
CA ASP A 4 4.10 13.26 -2.65
C ASP A 4 3.42 11.94 -2.25
N ALA A 5 2.97 11.85 -1.00
CA ALA A 5 2.25 10.70 -0.49
C ALA A 5 0.89 10.52 -1.18
N MET A 6 0.14 11.61 -1.42
CA MET A 6 -1.11 11.56 -2.20
C MET A 6 -0.86 11.14 -3.65
N VAL A 7 0.18 11.68 -4.29
CA VAL A 7 0.55 11.31 -5.67
C VAL A 7 0.94 9.84 -5.75
N MET A 8 1.68 9.33 -4.75
CA MET A 8 2.01 7.90 -4.65
C MET A 8 0.75 7.05 -4.51
N VAL A 9 -0.14 7.37 -3.58
CA VAL A 9 -1.37 6.60 -3.35
C VAL A 9 -2.26 6.61 -4.58
N ASN A 10 -2.50 7.77 -5.19
CA ASN A 10 -3.32 7.89 -6.39
C ASN A 10 -2.78 7.04 -7.54
N GLN A 11 -1.45 7.04 -7.74
CA GLN A 11 -0.83 6.18 -8.75
C GLN A 11 -1.07 4.70 -8.46
N LEU A 12 -0.83 4.25 -7.22
CA LEU A 12 -1.02 2.86 -6.82
C LEU A 12 -2.48 2.40 -6.97
N VAL A 13 -3.44 3.28 -6.67
CA VAL A 13 -4.88 3.02 -6.89
C VAL A 13 -5.18 2.87 -8.38
N VAL A 14 -4.70 3.79 -9.22
CA VAL A 14 -4.92 3.74 -10.69
C VAL A 14 -4.29 2.47 -11.29
N GLN A 15 -3.17 2.02 -10.76
CA GLN A 15 -2.49 0.78 -11.18
C GLN A 15 -3.18 -0.50 -10.68
N ASN A 16 -4.28 -0.39 -9.91
CA ASN A 16 -4.91 -1.49 -9.17
C ASN A 16 -3.90 -2.27 -8.31
N ALA A 17 -2.91 -1.58 -7.73
CA ALA A 17 -1.87 -2.22 -6.93
C ALA A 17 -2.49 -2.87 -5.68
N PHE A 18 -3.38 -2.19 -4.97
CA PHE A 18 -3.95 -2.76 -3.75
C PHE A 18 -5.05 -3.79 -4.03
N CYS A 19 -6.05 -3.44 -4.83
CA CYS A 19 -7.14 -4.35 -5.21
C CYS A 19 -7.62 -4.02 -6.62
N THR A 20 -8.19 -5.01 -7.30
CA THR A 20 -8.82 -4.80 -8.60
C THR A 20 -10.27 -4.37 -8.43
N LYS A 21 -10.81 -3.66 -9.43
CA LYS A 21 -12.24 -3.32 -9.45
C LYS A 21 -13.14 -4.56 -9.36
N ASP A 22 -12.71 -5.69 -9.94
CA ASP A 22 -13.46 -6.95 -9.88
C ASP A 22 -13.53 -7.52 -8.46
N ALA A 23 -12.52 -7.29 -7.61
CA ALA A 23 -12.55 -7.73 -6.22
C ALA A 23 -13.61 -7.00 -5.38
N LEU A 24 -14.18 -5.91 -5.89
CA LEU A 24 -15.21 -5.10 -5.25
C LEU A 24 -16.60 -5.29 -5.87
N LYS A 25 -16.71 -6.11 -6.93
CA LYS A 25 -18.00 -6.43 -7.55
C LYS A 25 -18.82 -7.33 -6.64
N THR A 26 -20.14 -7.11 -6.62
CA THR A 26 -21.11 -7.91 -5.88
C THR A 26 -22.43 -7.96 -6.67
N ALA A 27 -23.45 -8.67 -6.15
CA ALA A 27 -24.73 -8.86 -6.84
C ALA A 27 -24.57 -9.31 -8.31
N GLY A 28 -23.76 -10.35 -8.55
CA GLY A 28 -23.49 -10.85 -9.91
C GLY A 28 -22.75 -9.86 -10.82
N GLY A 29 -22.07 -8.86 -10.26
CA GLY A 29 -21.35 -7.83 -11.00
C GLY A 29 -22.18 -6.61 -11.37
N ARG A 30 -23.46 -6.58 -10.98
CA ARG A 30 -24.36 -5.43 -11.21
C ARG A 30 -24.06 -4.25 -10.28
N LEU A 31 -23.48 -4.52 -9.12
CA LEU A 31 -23.07 -3.52 -8.14
C LEU A 31 -21.57 -3.63 -7.87
N THR A 32 -20.98 -2.53 -7.42
CA THR A 32 -19.58 -2.47 -7.01
C THR A 32 -19.49 -1.65 -5.73
N TRP A 33 -18.75 -2.16 -4.75
CA TRP A 33 -18.45 -1.44 -3.54
C TRP A 33 -17.54 -0.24 -3.83
N LEU A 34 -17.92 0.91 -3.30
CA LEU A 34 -17.08 2.10 -3.30
C LEU A 34 -16.37 2.18 -1.95
N LEU A 35 -15.04 2.18 -1.97
CA LEU A 35 -14.21 2.27 -0.78
C LEU A 35 -13.74 3.71 -0.57
N ASN A 36 -14.08 4.29 0.58
CA ASN A 36 -13.56 5.58 1.02
C ASN A 36 -12.53 5.34 2.12
N LEU A 37 -11.25 5.67 1.85
CA LEU A 37 -10.19 5.58 2.85
C LEU A 37 -10.07 6.89 3.60
N HIS A 38 -10.31 6.85 4.91
CA HIS A 38 -10.09 7.96 5.82
C HIS A 38 -8.80 7.71 6.61
N ILE A 39 -7.77 8.52 6.37
CA ILE A 39 -6.45 8.33 6.98
C ILE A 39 -6.10 9.57 7.78
N MET A 40 -5.69 9.33 9.03
CA MET A 40 -5.28 10.36 9.96
C MET A 40 -3.83 10.14 10.37
N ILE A 41 -2.98 11.13 10.11
CA ILE A 41 -1.56 11.11 10.51
C ILE A 41 -1.48 11.66 11.93
N LEU A 42 -1.16 10.79 12.88
CA LEU A 42 -1.09 11.16 14.31
C LEU A 42 0.24 11.82 14.69
N ASN A 43 1.33 11.35 14.12
CA ASN A 43 2.67 11.89 14.31
C ASN A 43 3.49 11.70 13.03
N VAL A 44 4.44 12.59 12.78
CA VAL A 44 5.39 12.49 11.67
C VAL A 44 6.79 12.54 12.23
N ASP A 45 7.48 11.41 12.16
CA ASP A 45 8.90 11.30 12.43
C ASP A 45 9.55 10.40 11.37
N GLY A 46 9.73 10.96 10.17
CA GLY A 46 10.36 10.28 9.04
C GLY A 46 9.48 10.18 7.79
N ALA A 47 9.62 9.07 7.06
CA ALA A 47 9.03 8.88 5.74
C ALA A 47 7.52 8.59 5.78
N ILE A 48 6.69 9.64 5.59
CA ILE A 48 5.23 9.51 5.54
C ILE A 48 4.77 8.50 4.47
N CYS A 49 5.41 8.46 3.30
CA CYS A 49 5.05 7.53 2.22
C CYS A 49 5.14 6.07 2.66
N ASP A 50 6.17 5.71 3.43
CA ASP A 50 6.41 4.35 3.92
C ASP A 50 5.30 3.93 4.89
N ALA A 51 4.97 4.80 5.84
CA ALA A 51 3.88 4.59 6.78
C ALA A 51 2.52 4.54 6.07
N LEU A 52 2.25 5.46 5.14
CA LEU A 52 0.98 5.58 4.45
C LEU A 52 0.69 4.38 3.54
N CYS A 53 1.68 3.94 2.75
CA CYS A 53 1.55 2.79 1.87
C CYS A 53 1.23 1.52 2.70
N THR A 54 1.97 1.34 3.79
CA THR A 54 1.80 0.22 4.73
C THR A 54 0.44 0.27 5.42
N CYS A 55 -0.02 1.45 5.85
CA CYS A 55 -1.32 1.67 6.47
C CYS A 55 -2.48 1.27 5.53
N ILE A 56 -2.44 1.71 4.28
CA ILE A 56 -3.46 1.39 3.27
C ILE A 56 -3.47 -0.11 2.96
N ALA A 57 -2.29 -0.69 2.72
CA ALA A 57 -2.17 -2.12 2.44
C ALA A 57 -2.72 -2.96 3.62
N GLY A 58 -2.36 -2.62 4.85
CA GLY A 58 -2.86 -3.28 6.06
C GLY A 58 -4.37 -3.17 6.20
N ALA A 59 -4.93 -1.95 6.01
CA ALA A 59 -6.37 -1.73 6.08
C ALA A 59 -7.15 -2.57 5.05
N LEU A 60 -6.63 -2.69 3.82
CA LEU A 60 -7.28 -3.49 2.76
C LEU A 60 -7.09 -4.99 2.93
N VAL A 61 -5.96 -5.42 3.51
CA VAL A 61 -5.73 -6.82 3.90
C VAL A 61 -6.76 -7.27 4.95
N ASP A 62 -7.09 -6.39 5.89
CA ASP A 62 -8.06 -6.67 6.95
C ASP A 62 -9.51 -6.41 6.55
N LEU A 63 -9.75 -5.55 5.54
CA LEU A 63 -11.10 -5.18 5.09
C LEU A 63 -11.98 -6.40 4.80
N ARG A 64 -13.20 -6.37 5.34
CA ARG A 64 -14.26 -7.33 5.06
C ARG A 64 -15.51 -6.62 4.58
N LEU A 65 -16.17 -7.17 3.57
CA LEU A 65 -17.40 -6.64 3.00
C LEU A 65 -18.49 -7.72 3.04
N PRO A 66 -19.77 -7.35 3.20
CA PRO A 66 -20.87 -8.28 3.02
C PRO A 66 -21.16 -8.48 1.54
N ASP A 67 -21.75 -9.61 1.20
CA ASP A 67 -22.35 -9.80 -0.12
C ASP A 67 -23.65 -9.00 -0.24
N ALA A 68 -23.91 -8.46 -1.42
CA ALA A 68 -25.15 -7.78 -1.75
C ALA A 68 -25.97 -8.60 -2.76
N PHE A 69 -27.28 -8.58 -2.58
CA PHE A 69 -28.24 -9.29 -3.41
C PHE A 69 -29.30 -8.31 -3.92
N THR A 70 -29.66 -8.47 -5.19
CA THR A 70 -30.73 -7.75 -5.87
C THR A 70 -31.75 -8.75 -6.40
N ASP A 71 -32.97 -8.30 -6.69
CA ASP A 71 -33.89 -9.13 -7.47
C ASP A 71 -33.28 -9.41 -8.85
N TYR A 72 -33.31 -10.69 -9.23
CA TYR A 72 -32.42 -11.30 -10.24
C TYR A 72 -32.79 -11.04 -11.71
N GLU A 73 -33.71 -10.12 -12.00
CA GLU A 73 -34.07 -9.82 -13.39
C GLU A 73 -33.04 -8.85 -14.01
N GLU A 74 -32.28 -9.35 -14.99
CA GLU A 74 -31.20 -8.62 -15.67
C GLU A 74 -31.68 -7.32 -16.32
N ASP A 75 -32.93 -7.29 -16.75
CA ASP A 75 -33.55 -6.16 -17.48
C ASP A 75 -34.16 -5.08 -16.58
N ILE A 76 -34.25 -5.31 -15.26
CA ILE A 76 -34.83 -4.32 -14.33
C ILE A 76 -33.73 -3.41 -13.77
N PRO A 77 -33.87 -2.07 -13.84
CA PRO A 77 -32.98 -1.14 -13.16
C PRO A 77 -32.88 -1.43 -11.65
N ILE A 78 -31.67 -1.38 -11.10
CA ILE A 78 -31.47 -1.68 -9.67
C ILE A 78 -32.02 -0.52 -8.81
N ASP A 79 -32.94 -0.85 -7.92
CA ASP A 79 -33.33 0.02 -6.82
C ASP A 79 -32.42 -0.23 -5.62
N ILE A 80 -31.51 0.70 -5.34
CA ILE A 80 -30.51 0.58 -4.27
C ILE A 80 -31.17 0.39 -2.89
N ASN A 81 -32.39 0.88 -2.68
CA ASN A 81 -33.11 0.78 -1.41
C ASN A 81 -33.65 -0.63 -1.14
N LYS A 82 -33.69 -1.49 -2.17
CA LYS A 82 -34.15 -2.88 -2.07
C LYS A 82 -33.00 -3.89 -1.99
N VAL A 83 -31.75 -3.41 -2.08
CA VAL A 83 -30.57 -4.26 -1.98
C VAL A 83 -30.51 -4.87 -0.58
N LYS A 84 -30.38 -6.19 -0.53
CA LYS A 84 -30.20 -6.93 0.73
C LYS A 84 -28.73 -7.23 0.91
N LEU A 85 -28.21 -6.97 2.11
CA LEU A 85 -26.85 -7.34 2.49
C LEU A 85 -26.87 -8.66 3.25
N SER A 86 -25.82 -9.46 3.06
CA SER A 86 -25.57 -10.63 3.90
C SER A 86 -25.21 -10.22 5.33
N GLU A 87 -25.58 -11.06 6.29
CA GLU A 87 -25.08 -10.99 7.67
C GLU A 87 -23.62 -11.49 7.76
N THR A 88 -23.14 -12.20 6.73
CA THR A 88 -21.77 -12.70 6.66
C THR A 88 -20.85 -11.73 5.92
N PHE A 89 -19.65 -11.54 6.47
CA PHE A 89 -18.63 -10.66 5.91
C PHE A 89 -17.42 -11.46 5.46
N HIS A 90 -16.87 -11.12 4.29
CA HIS A 90 -15.76 -11.84 3.68
C HIS A 90 -14.63 -10.87 3.37
N HIS A 91 -13.38 -11.32 3.49
CA HIS A 91 -12.24 -10.50 3.10
C HIS A 91 -12.24 -10.29 1.59
N ILE A 92 -11.92 -9.06 1.18
CA ILE A 92 -11.71 -8.79 -0.24
C ILE A 92 -10.46 -9.51 -0.75
N LYS A 93 -10.45 -9.81 -2.05
CA LYS A 93 -9.24 -10.31 -2.72
C LYS A 93 -8.29 -9.16 -2.99
N VAL A 94 -7.25 -9.04 -2.17
CA VAL A 94 -6.14 -8.11 -2.38
C VAL A 94 -5.35 -8.53 -3.63
N ALA A 95 -5.02 -7.57 -4.48
CA ALA A 95 -4.26 -7.81 -5.71
C ALA A 95 -2.74 -7.86 -5.42
N ASP A 96 -2.27 -6.99 -4.55
CA ASP A 96 -0.87 -6.87 -4.15
C ASP A 96 -0.75 -6.24 -2.75
N ILE A 97 0.41 -6.41 -2.11
CA ILE A 97 0.75 -5.75 -0.82
C ILE A 97 1.95 -4.82 -1.08
N PRO A 98 1.73 -3.63 -1.66
CA PRO A 98 2.80 -2.70 -1.92
C PRO A 98 3.35 -2.12 -0.60
N VAL A 99 4.67 -1.98 -0.54
CA VAL A 99 5.41 -1.40 0.58
C VAL A 99 6.36 -0.36 0.01
N SER A 100 6.26 0.86 0.52
CA SER A 100 7.20 1.94 0.21
C SER A 100 8.42 1.85 1.15
N SER A 101 9.60 2.05 0.58
CA SER A 101 10.88 2.13 1.29
C SER A 101 11.60 3.40 0.85
N THR A 102 11.87 4.29 1.80
CA THR A 102 12.57 5.55 1.57
C THR A 102 14.00 5.46 2.08
N PHE A 103 14.92 5.94 1.24
CA PHE A 103 16.35 5.94 1.47
C PHE A 103 16.91 7.36 1.34
N ILE A 104 17.93 7.68 2.14
CA ILE A 104 18.82 8.81 1.91
C ILE A 104 20.14 8.25 1.38
N VAL A 105 20.65 8.85 0.30
CA VAL A 105 21.95 8.51 -0.28
C VAL A 105 22.96 9.59 0.05
N TYR A 106 23.94 9.27 0.88
CA TYR A 106 24.98 10.20 1.31
C TYR A 106 26.34 9.76 0.79
N LYS A 107 27.01 10.62 0.03
CA LYS A 107 28.38 10.39 -0.45
C LYS A 107 29.33 11.40 0.20
N PRO A 108 30.03 11.04 1.28
CA PRO A 108 31.04 11.91 1.86
C PRO A 108 32.22 12.09 0.89
N PRO A 109 32.97 13.21 0.98
CA PRO A 109 34.20 13.38 0.21
C PRO A 109 35.20 12.25 0.51
N ASN A 110 35.74 11.61 -0.53
CA ASN A 110 36.74 10.53 -0.41
C ASN A 110 36.27 9.26 0.33
N GLU A 111 34.97 9.05 0.50
CA GLU A 111 34.40 7.84 1.11
C GLU A 111 33.40 7.15 0.17
N GLU A 112 33.09 5.89 0.49
CA GLU A 112 32.03 5.14 -0.17
C GLU A 112 30.65 5.73 0.06
N VAL A 113 29.73 5.45 -0.86
CA VAL A 113 28.33 5.86 -0.75
C VAL A 113 27.68 5.14 0.42
N LYS A 114 27.04 5.91 1.31
CA LYS A 114 26.26 5.41 2.44
C LYS A 114 24.78 5.51 2.11
N ILE A 115 24.04 4.43 2.36
CA ILE A 115 22.58 4.36 2.19
C ILE A 115 21.96 4.29 3.58
N LEU A 116 21.17 5.31 3.92
CA LEU A 116 20.39 5.35 5.15
C LEU A 116 18.97 4.89 4.84
N CYS A 117 18.46 3.95 5.62
CA CYS A 117 17.11 3.40 5.46
C CYS A 117 16.19 3.95 6.53
N ASP A 118 14.92 4.17 6.20
CA ASP A 118 13.91 4.64 7.15
C ASP A 118 14.37 5.89 7.93
N PRO A 119 14.82 6.95 7.22
CA PRO A 119 15.43 8.09 7.88
C PRO A 119 14.41 8.88 8.71
N VAL A 120 14.86 9.39 9.86
CA VAL A 120 14.11 10.30 10.71
C VAL A 120 13.93 11.67 10.06
N SER A 121 12.95 12.45 10.55
CA SER A 121 12.50 13.68 9.90
C SER A 121 13.62 14.72 9.72
N GLU A 122 14.55 14.82 10.67
CA GLU A 122 15.66 15.79 10.66
C GLU A 122 16.66 15.49 9.55
N LEU A 123 16.84 14.23 9.17
CA LEU A 123 17.81 13.84 8.16
C LEU A 123 17.42 14.36 6.76
N PHE A 124 16.13 14.48 6.47
CA PHE A 124 15.64 15.03 5.21
C PHE A 124 15.99 16.51 5.02
N GLN A 125 16.22 17.26 6.10
CA GLN A 125 16.59 18.67 6.02
C GLN A 125 18.07 18.85 5.67
N ILE A 126 18.91 17.88 6.02
CA ILE A 126 20.37 17.96 5.86
C ILE A 126 20.89 17.17 4.66
N ALA A 127 20.16 16.18 4.18
CA ALA A 127 20.56 15.31 3.08
C ALA A 127 19.45 15.22 2.00
N PRO A 128 19.55 16.01 0.91
CA PRO A 128 18.47 16.15 -0.07
C PRO A 128 18.40 14.99 -1.09
N ASN A 129 19.39 14.10 -1.10
CA ASN A 129 19.46 12.98 -2.03
C ASN A 129 18.64 11.82 -1.48
N THR A 130 17.44 11.63 -2.01
CA THR A 130 16.49 10.62 -1.52
C THR A 130 16.01 9.72 -2.63
N VAL A 131 15.81 8.43 -2.33
CA VAL A 131 15.15 7.48 -3.22
C VAL A 131 14.00 6.82 -2.48
N MET A 132 12.80 6.86 -3.06
CA MET A 132 11.63 6.13 -2.58
C MET A 132 11.29 5.04 -3.57
N ILE A 133 11.24 3.79 -3.11
CA ILE A 133 10.95 2.62 -3.94
C ILE A 133 9.70 1.95 -3.37
N VAL A 134 8.69 1.76 -4.21
CA VAL A 134 7.50 0.98 -3.87
C VAL A 134 7.58 -0.36 -4.55
N VAL A 135 7.67 -1.41 -3.75
CA VAL A 135 7.72 -2.80 -4.21
C VAL A 135 6.47 -3.52 -3.75
N GLY A 136 5.92 -4.38 -4.58
CA GLY A 136 4.86 -5.32 -4.24
C GLY A 136 5.36 -6.77 -4.27
N ASN A 137 4.42 -7.70 -4.17
CA ASN A 137 4.64 -9.13 -4.22
C ASN A 137 5.40 -9.54 -5.48
N ASN A 138 6.14 -10.65 -5.39
CA ASN A 138 6.98 -11.18 -6.46
C ASN A 138 8.01 -10.18 -6.98
N SER A 139 8.50 -9.30 -6.10
CA SER A 139 9.50 -8.27 -6.42
C SER A 139 9.04 -7.26 -7.48
N ARG A 140 7.73 -7.08 -7.68
CA ARG A 140 7.18 -6.13 -8.65
C ARG A 140 7.46 -4.70 -8.19
N ILE A 141 8.18 -3.92 -8.99
CA ILE A 141 8.40 -2.50 -8.72
C ILE A 141 7.21 -1.71 -9.26
N HIS A 142 6.51 -0.98 -8.39
CA HIS A 142 5.39 -0.11 -8.76
C HIS A 142 5.84 1.33 -9.04
N ARG A 143 6.85 1.79 -8.29
CA ARG A 143 7.37 3.15 -8.40
C ARG A 143 8.81 3.23 -7.90
N ILE A 144 9.62 4.02 -8.58
CA ILE A 144 10.87 4.57 -8.06
C ILE A 144 10.76 6.08 -8.22
N ASN A 145 11.00 6.82 -7.15
CA ASN A 145 11.09 8.27 -7.17
C ASN A 145 12.45 8.68 -6.62
N GLN A 146 13.21 9.44 -7.38
CA GLN A 146 14.53 9.90 -7.01
C GLN A 146 14.54 11.43 -6.96
N SER A 147 15.11 11.97 -5.89
CA SER A 147 15.42 13.39 -5.75
C SER A 147 16.92 13.55 -5.54
N GLY A 148 17.57 14.43 -6.30
CA GLY A 148 19.00 14.66 -6.20
C GLY A 148 19.87 13.54 -6.82
N ILE A 149 21.16 13.54 -6.45
CA ILE A 149 22.16 12.61 -7.00
C ILE A 149 22.27 11.40 -6.07
N CYS A 150 21.69 10.27 -6.48
CA CYS A 150 21.53 9.09 -5.64
C CYS A 150 22.42 7.92 -6.05
N GLY A 151 23.71 8.19 -6.25
CA GLY A 151 24.71 7.18 -6.59
C GLY A 151 24.63 6.70 -8.04
N ASP A 152 25.26 5.55 -8.29
CA ASP A 152 25.34 4.89 -9.60
C ASP A 152 24.35 3.71 -9.70
N GLU A 153 24.43 2.96 -10.80
CA GLU A 153 23.58 1.78 -11.05
C GLU A 153 23.70 0.73 -9.95
N ILE A 154 24.91 0.49 -9.44
CA ILE A 154 25.17 -0.49 -8.37
C ILE A 154 24.47 -0.05 -7.08
N THR A 155 24.57 1.24 -6.74
CA THR A 155 23.89 1.83 -5.58
C THR A 155 22.37 1.67 -5.71
N MET A 156 21.80 1.96 -6.89
CA MET A 156 20.37 1.81 -7.15
C MET A 156 19.92 0.35 -7.04
N GLN A 157 20.67 -0.58 -7.62
CA GLN A 157 20.38 -2.02 -7.53
C GLN A 157 20.36 -2.49 -6.08
N HIS A 158 21.31 -2.02 -5.25
CA HIS A 158 21.34 -2.34 -3.84
C HIS A 158 20.09 -1.83 -3.10
N MET A 159 19.67 -0.59 -3.35
CA MET A 159 18.43 -0.04 -2.76
C MET A 159 17.18 -0.83 -3.20
N VAL A 160 17.10 -1.25 -4.46
CA VAL A 160 16.00 -2.08 -4.96
C VAL A 160 15.97 -3.43 -4.24
N GLU A 161 17.11 -4.09 -4.07
CA GLU A 161 17.18 -5.35 -3.32
C GLU A 161 16.77 -5.18 -1.84
N MET A 162 17.18 -4.08 -1.21
CA MET A 162 16.75 -3.75 0.15
C MET A 162 15.23 -3.54 0.23
N ALA A 163 14.65 -2.81 -0.73
CA ALA A 163 13.21 -2.58 -0.81
C ALA A 163 12.42 -3.88 -1.03
N ILE A 164 12.92 -4.79 -1.89
CA ILE A 164 12.33 -6.12 -2.11
C ILE A 164 12.33 -6.93 -0.81
N ARG A 165 13.46 -6.96 -0.08
CA ARG A 165 13.54 -7.66 1.21
C ARG A 165 12.58 -7.07 2.25
N ARG A 166 12.50 -5.73 2.33
CA ARG A 166 11.58 -5.03 3.25
C ARG A 166 10.12 -5.34 2.91
N GLN A 167 9.74 -5.29 1.63
CA GLN A 167 8.38 -5.62 1.18
C GLN A 167 7.96 -7.01 1.66
N LYS A 168 8.81 -8.02 1.44
CA LYS A 168 8.52 -9.39 1.84
C LYS A 168 8.26 -9.52 3.34
N VAL A 169 9.15 -8.96 4.17
CA VAL A 169 9.03 -9.03 5.64
C VAL A 169 7.77 -8.31 6.13
N VAL A 170 7.47 -7.13 5.59
CA VAL A 170 6.30 -6.34 5.99
C VAL A 170 5.01 -7.04 5.57
N ALA A 171 4.92 -7.54 4.32
CA ALA A 171 3.74 -8.24 3.83
C ALA A 171 3.46 -9.53 4.61
N GLU A 172 4.49 -10.35 4.88
CA GLU A 172 4.36 -11.54 5.71
C GLU A 172 3.89 -11.19 7.13
N SER A 173 4.39 -10.08 7.69
CA SER A 173 3.98 -9.62 9.02
C SER A 173 2.52 -9.18 9.07
N MET A 174 2.02 -8.48 8.03
CA MET A 174 0.61 -8.12 7.91
C MET A 174 -0.31 -9.34 7.85
N LEU A 175 0.06 -10.33 7.03
CA LEU A 175 -0.72 -11.55 6.89
C LEU A 175 -0.78 -12.34 8.20
N LYS A 176 0.36 -12.48 8.89
CA LYS A 176 0.42 -13.11 10.23
C LYS A 176 -0.42 -12.34 11.25
N ALA A 177 -0.38 -11.01 11.24
CA ALA A 177 -1.17 -10.18 12.14
C ALA A 177 -2.68 -10.37 11.90
N LYS A 178 -3.11 -10.40 10.63
CA LYS A 178 -4.48 -10.71 10.24
C LYS A 178 -4.92 -12.09 10.73
N GLU A 179 -4.12 -13.13 10.49
CA GLU A 179 -4.43 -14.49 10.96
C GLU A 179 -4.58 -14.55 12.48
N ALA A 180 -3.67 -13.91 13.22
CA ALA A 180 -3.75 -13.84 14.67
C ALA A 180 -5.00 -13.08 15.17
N HIS A 181 -5.40 -12.00 14.48
CA HIS A 181 -6.63 -11.27 14.78
C HIS A 181 -7.87 -12.14 14.58
N LEU A 182 -7.92 -12.90 13.48
CA LEU A 182 -9.04 -13.81 13.18
C LEU A 182 -9.15 -14.96 14.18
N MET A 183 -8.04 -15.43 14.75
CA MET A 183 -8.08 -16.48 15.79
C MET A 183 -8.62 -15.95 17.12
N LYS A 184 -8.24 -14.73 17.53
CA LYS A 184 -8.75 -14.11 18.77
C LYS A 184 -10.24 -13.81 18.74
N GLY A 185 -10.81 -13.54 17.57
CA GLY A 185 -12.26 -13.33 17.42
C GLY A 185 -13.10 -14.60 17.48
N ARG A 186 -12.49 -15.79 17.68
CA ARG A 186 -13.18 -17.09 17.79
C ARG A 186 -13.21 -17.63 19.22
N GLU A 187 -12.52 -16.98 20.16
CA GLU A 187 -12.56 -17.27 21.61
C GLU A 187 -13.62 -16.42 22.30
#